data_AF-A0A914RHT4-F1
#
_entry.id   AF-A0A914RHT4-F1
#
_cell.length_a   1.000
_cell.length_b   1.000
_cell.length_c   1.000
_cell.angle_alpha   90.00
_cell.angle_beta   90.00
_cell.angle_gamma   90.00
#
_symmetry.space_group_name_H-M   'P 1'
#
loop_
_entity.id
_entity.type
_entity.pdbx_description
1 polymer ?
#
loop_
_entity_poly.entity_id
_entity_poly.type
_entity_poly.pdbx_seq_one_letter_code
_entity_poly.pdbx_strand_id
1 'polypeptide(L)'
;MSIVEKAHKVSACWRAFRLISDLFEVRAGFSTDNLHNAAKKFSFREVASAEMCFSVIFQRTQFVHKSVDFVADSIGTRNTFLNALQYLINAKKKERLFFDEKQWIAENFRQADTNKNG
;
A
#
# COMPACT_ATOMS: atom_id res chain seq x y z
N MET A 1 6.47 -13.88 -26.24
CA MET A 1 7.23 -13.01 -25.33
C MET A 1 6.40 -12.80 -24.06
N SER A 2 6.24 -13.87 -23.27
CA SER A 2 7.06 -14.24 -22.10
C SER A 2 6.44 -13.71 -20.81
N ILE A 3 5.56 -14.53 -20.22
CA ILE A 3 4.98 -14.42 -18.88
C ILE A 3 6.07 -14.29 -17.78
N VAL A 4 7.31 -14.66 -18.12
CA VAL A 4 8.51 -14.61 -17.26
C VAL A 4 8.99 -13.17 -16.98
N GLU A 5 8.68 -12.18 -17.83
CA GLU A 5 9.15 -10.79 -17.62
C GLU A 5 8.39 -10.05 -16.51
N LYS A 6 7.20 -10.55 -16.12
CA LYS A 6 6.46 -10.01 -14.97
C LYS A 6 7.06 -10.42 -13.63
N ALA A 7 7.76 -11.56 -13.55
CA ALA A 7 8.33 -12.07 -12.29
C ALA A 7 9.48 -11.19 -11.75
N HIS A 8 10.29 -10.59 -12.64
CA HIS A 8 11.39 -9.70 -12.22
C HIS A 8 10.88 -8.40 -11.58
N LYS A 9 9.79 -7.82 -12.10
CA LYS A 9 9.12 -6.66 -11.47
C LYS A 9 8.46 -7.02 -10.14
N VAL A 10 7.88 -8.22 -10.05
CA VAL A 10 7.29 -8.72 -8.81
C VAL A 10 8.37 -8.87 -7.72
N SER A 11 9.55 -9.42 -8.00
CA SER A 11 10.64 -9.53 -6.99
C SER A 11 11.17 -8.18 -6.49
N ALA A 12 11.13 -7.14 -7.33
CA ALA A 12 11.48 -5.77 -6.93
C ALA A 12 10.37 -5.13 -6.07
N CYS A 13 9.11 -5.51 -6.31
CA CYS A 13 7.95 -5.07 -5.54
C CYS A 13 7.92 -5.68 -4.12
N TRP A 14 8.29 -6.96 -3.97
CA TRP A 14 8.40 -7.59 -2.65
C TRP A 14 9.55 -7.03 -1.80
N ARG A 15 10.66 -6.62 -2.44
CA ARG A 15 11.74 -5.86 -1.76
C ARG A 15 11.31 -4.43 -1.35
N ALA A 16 10.21 -3.93 -1.90
CA ALA A 16 9.59 -2.66 -1.57
C ALA A 16 8.36 -2.79 -0.64
N PHE A 17 8.01 -4.01 -0.18
CA PHE A 17 7.11 -4.21 0.96
C PHE A 17 7.85 -3.82 2.26
N ARG A 18 8.37 -2.59 2.26
CA ARG A 18 9.00 -1.94 3.39
C ARG A 18 7.86 -1.55 4.32
N LEU A 19 7.53 -2.45 5.23
CA LEU A 19 6.67 -2.27 6.40
C LEU A 19 5.18 -2.03 6.12
N ILE A 20 4.33 -2.74 6.87
CA ILE A 20 2.89 -2.49 6.96
C ILE A 20 2.60 -1.03 7.39
N SER A 21 3.55 -0.35 8.02
CA SER A 21 3.45 1.06 8.43
C SER A 21 3.17 2.01 7.28
N ASP A 22 3.62 1.68 6.07
CA ASP A 22 3.54 2.57 4.90
C ASP A 22 2.25 2.35 4.12
N LEU A 23 1.44 1.36 4.51
CA LEU A 23 0.16 1.05 3.88
C LEU A 23 -0.85 2.18 4.12
N PHE A 24 -1.35 2.79 3.04
CA PHE A 24 -2.19 3.99 3.12
C PHE A 24 -3.64 3.70 2.76
N GLU A 25 -3.83 3.06 1.61
CA GLU A 25 -5.13 2.86 0.98
C GLU A 25 -5.08 1.61 0.10
N VAL A 26 -6.23 1.01 -0.09
CA VAL A 26 -6.45 -0.05 -1.08
C VAL A 26 -7.61 0.37 -1.97
N ARG A 27 -7.46 0.21 -3.28
CA ARG A 27 -8.48 0.56 -4.28
C ARG A 27 -8.85 -0.66 -5.11
N ALA A 28 -10.14 -0.90 -5.29
CA ALA A 28 -10.61 -1.97 -6.19
C ALA A 28 -10.73 -1.47 -7.63
N GLY A 29 -10.74 -2.40 -8.59
CA GLY A 29 -10.93 -2.09 -10.00
C GLY A 29 -9.73 -1.42 -10.65
N PHE A 30 -9.98 -0.67 -11.71
CA PHE A 30 -8.96 0.04 -12.48
C PHE A 30 -8.73 1.47 -11.96
N SER A 31 -8.78 1.65 -10.64
CA SER A 31 -8.85 2.97 -9.98
C SER A 31 -7.47 3.62 -9.73
N THR A 32 -6.44 3.17 -10.46
CA THR A 32 -5.10 3.75 -10.49
C THR A 32 -4.67 3.95 -11.94
N ASP A 33 -3.79 4.93 -12.20
CA ASP A 33 -3.35 5.25 -13.56
C ASP A 33 -2.75 4.04 -14.29
N ASN A 34 -2.00 3.20 -13.57
CA ASN A 34 -1.40 1.99 -14.13
C ASN A 34 -2.46 1.00 -14.60
N LEU A 35 -3.42 0.64 -13.75
CA LEU A 35 -4.49 -0.30 -14.12
C LEU A 35 -5.47 0.31 -15.11
N HIS A 36 -5.78 1.60 -14.99
CA HIS A 36 -6.60 2.33 -15.94
C HIS A 36 -5.98 2.29 -17.33
N ASN A 37 -4.67 2.56 -17.44
CA ASN A 37 -3.96 2.50 -18.72
C ASN A 37 -3.79 1.07 -19.23
N ALA A 38 -3.57 0.08 -18.36
CA ALA A 38 -3.53 -1.33 -18.74
C ALA A 38 -4.88 -1.79 -19.30
N ALA A 39 -5.99 -1.39 -18.68
CA ALA A 39 -7.34 -1.74 -19.08
C ALA A 39 -7.77 -1.14 -20.43
N LYS A 40 -7.03 -0.19 -20.99
CA LYS A 40 -7.25 0.29 -22.37
C LYS A 40 -6.78 -0.74 -23.41
N LYS A 41 -5.90 -1.67 -23.04
CA LYS A 41 -5.37 -2.70 -23.94
C LYS A 41 -6.33 -3.89 -23.99
N PHE A 42 -6.73 -4.29 -25.19
CA PHE A 42 -7.57 -5.46 -25.41
C PHE A 42 -6.95 -6.73 -24.78
N SER A 43 -5.67 -6.97 -25.02
CA SER A 43 -4.92 -8.12 -24.48
C SER A 43 -4.89 -8.20 -22.95
N PHE A 44 -5.07 -7.06 -22.26
CA PHE A 44 -5.21 -7.07 -20.80
C PHE A 44 -6.63 -7.44 -20.39
N ARG A 45 -7.65 -6.93 -21.07
CA ARG A 45 -9.06 -7.23 -20.77
C ARG A 45 -9.45 -8.68 -21.05
N GLU A 46 -8.77 -9.36 -21.96
CA GLU A 46 -8.97 -10.80 -22.21
C GLU A 46 -8.64 -11.66 -20.98
N VAL A 47 -7.71 -11.20 -20.14
CA VAL A 47 -7.20 -11.98 -18.99
C VAL A 47 -7.55 -11.38 -17.63
N ALA A 48 -8.03 -10.14 -17.59
CA ALA A 48 -8.30 -9.43 -16.34
C ALA A 48 -9.55 -8.54 -16.44
N SER A 49 -10.52 -8.80 -15.55
CA SER A 49 -11.68 -7.93 -15.35
C SER A 49 -11.44 -6.95 -14.21
N ALA A 50 -12.21 -5.86 -14.16
CA ALA A 50 -12.12 -4.88 -13.07
C ALA A 50 -12.38 -5.54 -11.71
N GLU A 51 -13.28 -6.52 -11.65
CA GLU A 51 -13.67 -7.21 -10.42
C GLU A 51 -12.55 -8.07 -9.82
N MET A 52 -11.55 -8.45 -10.62
CA MET A 52 -10.39 -9.21 -10.16
C MET A 52 -9.21 -8.31 -9.80
N CYS A 53 -9.27 -7.02 -10.12
CA CYS A 53 -8.15 -6.11 -9.96
C CYS A 53 -8.26 -5.28 -8.68
N PHE A 54 -7.12 -5.01 -8.06
CA PHE A 54 -7.00 -4.06 -6.98
C PHE A 54 -5.59 -3.48 -6.90
N SER A 55 -5.46 -2.35 -6.24
CA SER A 55 -4.20 -1.64 -6.05
C SER A 55 -3.97 -1.35 -4.58
N VAL A 56 -2.73 -1.49 -4.15
CA VAL A 56 -2.26 -1.14 -2.82
C VAL A 56 -1.45 0.13 -2.92
N ILE A 57 -1.85 1.16 -2.18
CA ILE A 57 -1.22 2.48 -2.20
C ILE A 57 -0.41 2.66 -0.92
N PHE A 58 0.82 3.12 -1.10
CA PHE A 58 1.75 3.37 -0.01
C PHE A 58 1.95 4.87 0.21
N GLN A 59 2.05 5.27 1.47
CA GLN A 59 2.40 6.62 1.87
C GLN A 59 3.92 6.78 1.84
N ARG A 60 4.40 7.80 1.14
CA ARG A 60 5.78 8.29 1.28
C ARG A 60 5.75 9.75 1.69
N THR A 61 6.65 10.13 2.59
CA THR A 61 6.75 11.48 3.15
C THR A 61 7.33 12.51 2.19
N GLN A 62 7.90 12.11 1.05
CA GLN A 62 8.67 13.02 0.18
C GLN A 62 8.31 12.96 -1.32
N PHE A 63 7.45 12.04 -1.78
CA PHE A 63 7.16 11.87 -3.22
C PHE A 63 5.75 11.30 -3.51
N VAL A 64 5.34 11.38 -4.78
CA VAL A 64 4.14 10.75 -5.38
C VAL A 64 3.91 9.36 -4.80
N HIS A 65 2.68 9.10 -4.37
CA HIS A 65 2.25 7.81 -3.84
C HIS A 65 2.64 6.69 -4.81
N LYS A 66 3.37 5.68 -4.30
CA LYS A 66 3.62 4.46 -5.07
C LYS A 66 2.44 3.53 -4.89
N SER A 67 1.95 2.96 -5.98
CA SER A 67 0.98 1.88 -5.96
C SER A 67 1.59 0.59 -6.47
N VAL A 68 1.07 -0.53 -5.96
CA VAL A 68 1.30 -1.86 -6.51
C VAL A 68 -0.03 -2.41 -6.96
N ASP A 69 -0.09 -2.86 -8.20
CA ASP A 69 -1.32 -3.30 -8.84
C ASP A 69 -1.34 -4.84 -8.95
N PHE A 70 -2.49 -5.42 -8.65
CA PHE A 70 -2.71 -6.85 -8.57
C PHE A 70 -3.90 -7.27 -9.42
N VAL A 71 -3.81 -8.47 -9.99
CA VAL A 71 -4.93 -9.21 -10.60
C VAL A 71 -5.03 -10.52 -9.83
N ALA A 72 -6.18 -10.76 -9.20
CA ALA A 72 -6.43 -11.99 -8.47
C ALA A 72 -6.98 -13.08 -9.40
N ASP A 73 -6.79 -14.34 -9.02
CA ASP A 73 -7.32 -15.49 -9.78
C ASP A 73 -8.86 -15.60 -9.68
N SER A 74 -9.46 -14.98 -8.67
CA SER A 74 -10.90 -14.96 -8.47
C SER A 74 -11.35 -13.71 -7.70
N ILE A 75 -12.64 -13.37 -7.82
CA ILE A 75 -13.28 -12.31 -7.03
C ILE A 75 -13.19 -12.63 -5.53
N GLY A 76 -13.32 -13.90 -5.13
CA GLY A 76 -13.19 -14.34 -3.74
C GLY A 76 -11.80 -14.08 -3.17
N THR A 77 -10.76 -14.42 -3.93
CA THR A 77 -9.36 -14.13 -3.58
C THR A 77 -9.15 -12.62 -3.46
N ARG A 78 -9.61 -11.84 -4.44
CA ARG A 78 -9.53 -10.38 -4.41
C ARG A 78 -10.17 -9.80 -3.15
N ASN A 79 -11.37 -10.23 -2.81
CA ASN A 79 -12.09 -9.75 -1.63
C ASN A 79 -11.37 -10.11 -0.32
N THR A 80 -10.79 -11.30 -0.25
CA THR A 80 -9.99 -11.72 0.90
C THR A 80 -8.81 -10.78 1.13
N PHE A 81 -8.05 -10.47 0.06
CA PHE A 81 -6.94 -9.51 0.14
C PHE A 81 -7.40 -8.09 0.48
N LEU A 82 -8.46 -7.58 -0.17
CA LEU A 82 -9.02 -6.26 0.13
C LEU A 82 -9.37 -6.13 1.61
N ASN A 83 -10.12 -7.10 2.15
CA ASN A 83 -10.59 -7.08 3.53
C ASN A 83 -9.42 -7.12 4.52
N ALA A 84 -8.44 -8.01 4.29
CA ALA A 84 -7.27 -8.13 5.15
C ALA A 84 -6.42 -6.84 5.14
N LEU A 85 -6.15 -6.29 3.96
CA LEU A 85 -5.36 -5.05 3.84
C LEU A 85 -6.10 -3.85 4.41
N GLN A 86 -7.42 -3.75 4.18
CA GLN A 86 -8.24 -2.69 4.74
C GLN A 86 -8.28 -2.75 6.28
N TYR A 87 -8.34 -3.96 6.85
CA TYR A 87 -8.23 -4.16 8.29
C TYR A 87 -6.89 -3.63 8.84
N LEU A 88 -5.77 -3.98 8.20
CA LEU A 88 -4.44 -3.52 8.59
C LEU A 88 -4.30 -1.99 8.48
N ILE A 89 -4.81 -1.39 7.39
CA ILE A 89 -4.84 0.07 7.20
C ILE A 89 -5.60 0.72 8.35
N ASN A 90 -6.78 0.19 8.70
CA ASN A 90 -7.62 0.76 9.75
C ASN A 90 -6.96 0.63 11.13
N ALA A 91 -6.30 -0.49 11.41
CA ALA A 91 -5.53 -0.66 12.64
C ALA A 91 -4.40 0.38 12.75
N LYS A 92 -3.64 0.60 11.67
CA LYS A 92 -2.57 1.62 11.65
C LYS A 92 -3.08 3.05 11.69
N LYS A 93 -4.20 3.35 11.03
CA LYS A 93 -4.85 4.66 11.14
C LYS A 93 -5.28 4.94 12.58
N LYS A 94 -5.83 3.95 13.28
CA LYS A 94 -6.14 4.07 14.71
C LYS A 94 -4.88 4.35 15.53
N GLU A 95 -3.82 3.57 15.38
CA GLU A 95 -2.54 3.82 16.07
C GLU A 95 -2.03 5.26 15.86
N ARG A 96 -2.10 5.79 14.63
CA ARG A 96 -1.70 7.18 14.33
C ARG A 96 -2.64 8.23 14.92
N LEU A 97 -3.94 7.93 15.00
CA LEU A 97 -4.93 8.81 15.64
C LEU A 97 -4.80 8.83 17.16
N PHE A 98 -4.34 7.72 17.76
CA PHE A 98 -3.99 7.63 19.19
C PHE A 98 -2.58 8.15 19.50
N PHE A 99 -2.02 9.01 18.65
CA PHE A 99 -0.79 9.72 18.96
C PHE A 99 -1.04 10.67 20.13
N ASP A 100 -0.59 10.28 21.32
CA ASP A 100 -0.56 11.16 22.47
C ASP A 100 0.58 12.18 22.30
N GLU A 101 0.23 13.32 21.71
CA GLU A 101 1.14 14.43 21.46
C GLU A 101 1.85 14.88 22.73
N LYS A 102 1.18 14.86 23.90
CA LYS A 102 1.80 15.25 25.16
C LYS A 102 2.85 14.23 25.60
N GLN A 103 2.55 12.94 25.47
CA GLN A 103 3.51 11.88 25.78
C GLN A 103 4.70 11.92 24.81
N TRP A 104 4.45 12.16 23.52
CA TRP A 104 5.51 12.28 22.52
C TRP A 104 6.40 13.51 22.77
N ILE A 105 5.83 14.68 23.05
CA ILE A 105 6.59 15.89 23.40
C ILE A 105 7.41 15.65 24.68
N ALA A 106 6.82 15.07 25.71
CA ALA A 106 7.52 14.77 26.97
C ALA A 106 8.71 13.83 26.76
N GLU A 107 8.54 12.79 25.94
CA GLU A 107 9.61 11.83 25.65
C GLU A 107 10.73 12.46 24.81
N ASN A 108 10.40 13.27 23.80
CA ASN A 108 11.40 13.98 23.01
C ASN A 108 12.13 15.06 23.83
N PHE A 109 11.43 15.77 24.70
CA PHE A 109 12.04 16.74 25.61
C PHE A 109 13.03 16.04 26.55
N ARG A 110 12.65 14.91 27.14
CA ARG A 110 13.52 14.11 28.02
C ARG A 110 14.76 13.58 27.30
N GLN A 111 14.64 13.22 26.03
CA GLN A 111 15.77 12.80 25.20
C GLN A 111 16.67 13.96 24.78
N ALA A 112 16.11 15.15 24.56
CA ALA A 112 16.87 16.35 24.22
C ALA A 112 17.60 16.94 25.44
N ASP A 113 16.97 16.88 26.62
CA ASP A 113 17.51 17.38 27.90
C ASP A 113 18.48 16.38 28.57
N THR A 114 19.34 15.73 27.78
CA THR A 114 20.37 14.81 28.29
C THR A 114 21.35 15.46 29.28
N ASN A 115 21.53 16.77 29.18
CA ASN A 115 22.42 17.60 29.98
C ASN A 115 21.69 18.33 31.13
N LYS A 116 20.37 18.14 31.29
CA LYS A 116 19.54 18.70 32.38
C LYS A 116 19.71 20.20 32.59
N ASN A 117 20.01 20.93 31.52
CA ASN A 117 20.37 22.34 31.59
C ASN A 117 19.18 23.28 31.39
N GLY A 118 18.00 22.74 31.05
CA GLY A 118 16.75 23.50 30.94
C GLY A 118 16.69 24.37 29.70
#